data_AF-A0A0E3NV46-F1
#
_entry.id   AF-A0A0E3NV46-F1
#
_cell.length_a   1.000
_cell.length_b   1.000
_cell.length_c   1.000
_cell.angle_alpha   90.00
_cell.angle_beta   90.00
_cell.angle_gamma   90.00
#
_symmetry.space_group_name_H-M   'P 1'
#
loop_
_entity.id
_entity.type
_entity.pdbx_description
1 polymer ?
#
loop_
_entity_poly.entity_id
_entity_poly.type
_entity_poly.pdbx_seq_one_letter_code
_entity_poly.pdbx_strand_id
1 'polypeptide(L)' 'MPEKGSRTSYPGAEAIRREEPQNIGEELADGFAWMGALANLYGVDLEEAFLKKCPSVCFTCRQKPCVCTD' A
#
# COMPACT_ATOMS: atom_id res chain seq x y z
N MET A 1 -11.84 -31.48 -2.61
CA MET A 1 -11.82 -30.05 -2.95
C MET A 1 -12.24 -29.30 -1.70
N PRO A 2 -11.38 -28.56 -0.99
CA PRO A 2 -11.80 -27.92 0.24
C PRO A 2 -12.57 -26.64 -0.11
N GLU A 3 -13.73 -26.52 0.53
CA GLU A 3 -14.69 -25.45 0.38
C GLU A 3 -14.11 -24.10 0.82
N LYS A 4 -14.21 -23.09 -0.05
CA LYS A 4 -13.90 -21.70 0.30
C LYS A 4 -15.07 -21.13 1.09
N GLY A 5 -15.10 -21.43 2.38
CA GLY A 5 -15.93 -20.70 3.34
C GLY A 5 -15.65 -19.20 3.22
N SER A 6 -16.72 -18.40 3.21
CA SER A 6 -16.72 -16.95 3.06
C SER A 6 -15.75 -16.28 4.04
N ARG A 7 -14.52 -16.05 3.60
CA ARG A 7 -13.49 -15.36 4.39
C ARG A 7 -13.51 -13.89 3.99
N THR A 8 -14.26 -13.10 4.75
CA THR A 8 -14.44 -11.65 4.54
C THR A 8 -13.24 -10.81 5.00
N SER A 9 -12.14 -11.44 5.47
CA SER A 9 -10.92 -10.74 5.84
C SER A 9 -9.83 -10.92 4.79
N TYR A 10 -9.36 -9.80 4.23
CA TYR A 10 -8.17 -9.73 3.39
C TYR A 10 -6.98 -10.33 4.18
N PRO A 11 -6.31 -11.39 3.66
CA PRO A 11 -5.25 -12.12 4.37
C PRO A 11 -4.16 -11.19 4.93
N GLY A 12 -3.80 -10.14 4.20
CA GLY A 12 -2.79 -9.18 4.64
C GLY A 12 -3.14 -8.27 5.78
N ALA A 13 -4.42 -7.95 5.94
CA ALA A 13 -4.84 -7.16 7.09
C ALA A 13 -4.66 -7.98 8.37
N GLU A 14 -4.73 -9.31 8.29
CA GLU A 14 -4.49 -10.21 9.41
C GLU A 14 -3.01 -10.42 9.70
N ALA A 15 -2.15 -10.52 8.68
CA ALA A 15 -0.70 -10.65 8.86
C ALA A 15 -0.09 -9.43 9.59
N ILE A 16 -0.55 -8.22 9.24
CA ILE A 16 -0.13 -6.98 9.92
C ILE A 16 -0.62 -6.96 11.37
N ARG A 17 -1.85 -7.44 11.64
CA ARG A 17 -2.41 -7.52 13.01
C ARG A 17 -1.74 -8.56 13.89
N ARG A 18 -1.16 -9.61 13.31
CA ARG A 18 -0.51 -10.72 14.03
C ARG A 18 0.98 -10.51 14.26
N GLU A 19 1.51 -9.35 13.87
CA GLU A 19 2.95 -9.03 13.96
C GLU A 19 3.82 -10.11 13.31
N GLU A 20 3.35 -10.74 12.23
CA GLU A 20 4.11 -11.73 11.46
C GLU A 20 4.95 -10.99 10.41
N PRO A 21 6.17 -10.53 10.73
CA PRO A 21 6.88 -9.53 9.94
C PRO A 21 7.47 -10.17 8.68
N GLN A 22 7.55 -11.51 8.64
CA GLN A 22 8.13 -12.26 7.52
C GLN A 22 7.37 -12.02 6.21
N ASN A 23 6.12 -11.55 6.25
CA ASN A 23 5.29 -11.37 5.05
C ASN A 23 4.85 -9.93 4.75
N ILE A 24 5.34 -8.93 5.49
CA ILE A 24 4.88 -7.54 5.31
C ILE A 24 5.17 -7.01 3.90
N GLY A 25 6.29 -7.43 3.29
CA GLY A 25 6.64 -7.04 1.93
C GLY A 25 5.67 -7.60 0.89
N GLU A 26 5.23 -8.86 1.06
CA GLU A 26 4.25 -9.49 0.17
C GLU A 26 2.89 -8.79 0.30
N GLU A 27 2.46 -8.46 1.51
CA GLU A 27 1.18 -7.80 1.73
C GLU A 27 1.15 -6.35 1.21
N LEU A 28 2.28 -5.64 1.30
CA LEU A 28 2.43 -4.33 0.67
C LEU A 28 2.43 -4.44 -0.86
N ALA A 29 3.06 -5.47 -1.42
CA ALA A 29 3.07 -5.72 -2.86
C ALA A 29 1.65 -6.04 -3.39
N ASP A 30 0.89 -6.88 -2.68
CA ASP A 30 -0.50 -7.17 -3.04
C ASP A 30 -1.39 -5.94 -2.91
N GLY A 31 -1.25 -5.16 -1.84
CA GLY A 31 -1.96 -3.89 -1.68
C GLY A 31 -1.64 -2.90 -2.80
N PHE A 32 -0.38 -2.82 -3.22
CA PHE A 32 0.03 -1.99 -4.35
C PHE A 32 -0.52 -2.51 -5.69
N ALA A 33 -0.55 -3.82 -5.92
CA ALA A 33 -1.14 -4.42 -7.10
C ALA A 33 -2.64 -4.06 -7.22
N TRP A 34 -3.38 -4.08 -6.11
CA TRP A 34 -4.77 -3.62 -6.08
C TRP A 34 -4.92 -2.13 -6.41
N MET A 35 -4.03 -1.27 -5.93
CA MET A 35 -4.02 0.14 -6.33
C MET A 35 -3.79 0.31 -7.84
N GLY A 36 -2.86 -0.46 -8.41
CA GLY A 36 -2.61 -0.50 -9.86
C GLY A 36 -3.83 -0.94 -10.66
N ALA A 37 -4.52 -1.99 -10.22
CA ALA A 37 -5.74 -2.47 -10.87
C ALA A 37 -6.85 -1.40 -10.85
N LEU A 38 -7.05 -0.70 -9.73
CA LEU A 38 -8.01 0.39 -9.62
C LEU A 38 -7.63 1.57 -10.52
N ALA A 39 -6.35 1.94 -10.54
CA ALA A 39 -5.87 3.03 -11.39
C ALA A 39 -6.12 2.75 -12.88
N ASN A 40 -5.81 1.52 -13.33
CA ASN A 40 -6.11 1.09 -14.69
C ASN A 40 -7.61 1.13 -15.00
N LEU A 41 -8.44 0.67 -14.05
CA LEU A 41 -9.90 0.68 -14.21
C LEU A 41 -10.49 2.09 -14.38
N TYR A 42 -9.96 3.07 -13.65
CA TYR A 42 -10.45 4.45 -13.65
C TYR A 42 -9.65 5.40 -14.57
N GLY A 43 -8.64 4.89 -15.29
CA GLY A 43 -7.79 5.72 -16.15
C GLY A 43 -6.96 6.75 -15.39
N VAL A 44 -6.52 6.40 -14.17
CA VAL A 44 -5.69 7.27 -13.32
C VAL A 44 -4.21 6.96 -13.55
N ASP A 45 -3.41 7.98 -13.81
CA ASP A 45 -1.95 7.88 -13.72
C ASP A 45 -1.52 7.94 -12.25
N LEU A 46 -1.07 6.80 -11.70
CA LEU A 46 -0.64 6.70 -10.30
C LEU A 46 0.61 7.51 -10.00
N GLU A 47 1.54 7.62 -10.94
CA GLU A 47 2.78 8.37 -10.74
C GLU A 47 2.45 9.86 -10.65
N GLU A 48 1.66 10.38 -11.59
CA GLU A 48 1.22 11.77 -11.57
C GLU A 48 0.40 12.08 -10.31
N ALA A 49 -0.52 11.20 -9.92
CA ALA A 49 -1.32 11.35 -8.71
C ALA A 49 -0.45 11.35 -7.44
N PHE A 50 0.57 10.48 -7.39
CA PHE A 50 1.52 10.41 -6.28
C PHE A 50 2.36 11.69 -6.19
N LEU A 51 2.93 12.17 -7.30
CA LEU A 51 3.75 13.37 -7.34
C LEU A 51 2.96 14.63 -6.97
N LYS A 52 1.67 14.72 -7.35
CA LYS A 52 0.78 15.81 -6.90
C LYS A 52 0.60 15.82 -5.38
N LYS A 53 0.51 14.63 -4.76
CA LYS A 53 0.27 14.49 -3.32
C LYS A 53 1.55 14.65 -2.49
N CYS A 54 2.65 14.08 -2.96
CA CYS A 54 3.96 14.04 -2.32
C CYS A 54 5.00 14.71 -3.24
N PRO A 55 5.02 16.06 -3.32
CA PRO A 55 5.85 16.78 -4.27
C PRO A 55 7.34 16.76 -3.87
N SER A 56 8.04 15.66 -4.09
CA SER A 56 9.48 15.46 -3.82
C SER A 56 10.02 15.90 -2.45
N VAL A 57 9.12 16.19 -1.51
CA VAL A 57 9.36 16.61 -0.12
C VAL A 57 8.61 15.65 0.79
N CYS A 58 9.10 15.47 2.01
CA CYS A 58 8.40 14.65 3.00
C CYS A 58 6.97 15.16 3.23
N PHE A 59 5.97 14.26 3.29
CA PHE A 59 4.58 14.65 3.56
C PHE A 59 4.39 15.22 4.98
N THR A 60 5.25 14.79 5.93
CA THR A 60 5.25 15.23 7.33
C THR A 60 5.99 16.55 7.50
N CYS A 61 7.30 16.57 7.24
CA CYS A 61 8.13 17.75 7.52
C CYS A 61 8.27 18.74 6.35
N ARG A 62 7.79 18.39 5.15
CA ARG A 62 7.83 19.23 3.94
C ARG A 62 9.24 19.66 3.49
N GLN A 63 10.30 19.01 4.00
CA GLN A 63 11.70 19.31 3.64
C GLN A 63 12.28 18.28 2.64
N LYS A 64 13.34 18.71 1.95
CA LYS A 64 14.19 17.91 1.06
C LYS A 64 15.67 18.32 1.26
N PRO A 65 16.53 17.49 1.88
CA PRO A 65 16.27 16.14 2.40
C PRO A 65 15.31 16.12 3.59
N CYS A 66 14.69 14.97 3.86
CA CYS A 66 13.83 14.77 5.03
C CYS A 66 14.64 14.92 6.33
N VAL A 67 14.07 15.60 7.33
CA VAL A 67 14.69 15.77 8.66
C VAL A 67 13.96 15.02 9.77
N CYS A 68 12.93 14.23 9.43
CA CYS A 68 12.25 13.37 10.40
C CYS A 68 13.26 12.37 10.98
N THR A 69 13.28 12.26 12.31
CA THR A 69 14.17 11.36 13.06
C THR A 69 13.52 10.02 13.38
N ASP A 70 12.22 9.88 13.09
CA ASP A 70 11.39 8.72 13.39
C ASP A 70 10.73 8.19 12.11
#